data_AF-A0A1Q8JCG3-F1
#
_entry.id   AF-A0A1Q8JCG3-F1
#
_cell.length_a   1.000
_cell.length_b   1.000
_cell.length_c   1.000
_cell.angle_alpha   90.00
_cell.angle_beta   90.00
_cell.angle_gamma   90.00
#
_symmetry.space_group_name_H-M   'P 1'
#
loop_
_entity.id
_entity.type
_entity.pdbx_description
1 polymer ?
#
loop_
_entity_poly.entity_id
_entity_poly.type
_entity_poly.pdbx_seq_one_letter_code
_entity_poly.pdbx_strand_id
1 'polypeptide(L)'
;MHAQMTDRPKPDPDAEWWTSTDVAAYLGVQLKTVSAYRHRKQMPEPDNRIGQSWIWKPARIIEWHNEPGRRRKTRGGTSPAGPGEGPPAP
;
A
#
# COMPACT_ATOMS: atom_id res chain seq x y z
N MET A 1 9.25 17.83 -15.54
CA MET A 1 10.09 17.20 -14.50
C MET A 1 9.36 17.43 -13.17
N HIS A 2 8.68 16.43 -12.60
CA HIS A 2 8.06 16.59 -11.28
C HIS A 2 9.15 16.44 -10.22
N ALA A 3 9.61 17.59 -9.76
CA ALA A 3 10.59 17.75 -8.73
C ALA A 3 9.92 17.65 -7.33
N GLN A 4 10.75 17.22 -6.38
CA GLN A 4 10.66 17.46 -4.92
C GLN A 4 9.59 16.65 -4.19
N MET A 5 9.98 15.78 -3.25
CA MET A 5 9.46 15.63 -1.86
C MET A 5 10.51 14.89 -1.00
N THR A 6 11.58 15.60 -0.66
CA THR A 6 12.44 15.31 0.51
C THR A 6 11.62 15.52 1.78
N ASP A 7 11.63 14.52 2.66
CA ASP A 7 10.90 14.48 3.94
C ASP A 7 9.37 14.56 3.79
N ARG A 8 8.71 13.40 3.61
CA ARG A 8 7.25 13.34 3.55
C ARG A 8 6.70 12.90 4.92
N PRO A 9 5.97 13.74 5.66
CA PRO A 9 5.09 13.26 6.71
C PRO A 9 4.11 12.25 6.10
N LYS A 10 3.55 11.36 6.94
CA LYS A 10 2.50 10.40 6.55
C LYS A 10 1.51 11.09 5.58
N PRO A 11 1.16 10.45 4.46
CA PRO A 11 0.27 11.06 3.47
C PRO A 11 -1.08 11.40 4.11
N ASP A 12 -1.65 12.53 3.71
CA ASP A 12 -2.94 12.98 4.21
C ASP A 12 -4.03 11.95 3.85
N PRO A 13 -4.73 11.36 4.85
CA PRO A 13 -5.81 10.41 4.60
C PRO A 13 -7.04 11.07 3.97
N ASP A 14 -7.16 12.40 4.07
CA ASP A 14 -8.23 13.21 3.49
C ASP A 14 -7.91 13.72 2.08
N ALA A 15 -6.74 13.37 1.53
CA ALA A 15 -6.38 13.76 0.17
C ALA A 15 -7.35 13.15 -0.85
N GLU A 16 -7.72 13.88 -1.91
CA GLU A 16 -8.62 13.30 -2.92
C GLU A 16 -8.00 12.09 -3.65
N TRP A 17 -6.69 12.11 -3.84
CA TRP A 17 -5.96 11.10 -4.62
C TRP A 17 -4.59 10.77 -4.02
N TRP A 18 -4.32 9.48 -3.88
CA TRP A 18 -3.01 8.94 -3.49
C TRP A 18 -2.27 8.37 -4.69
N THR A 19 -0.99 8.69 -4.78
CA THR A 19 -0.08 8.04 -5.73
C THR A 19 0.51 6.76 -5.13
N SER A 20 1.20 5.96 -5.94
CA SER A 20 1.90 4.77 -5.46
C SER A 20 2.89 5.08 -4.33
N THR A 21 3.46 6.30 -4.31
CA THR A 21 4.40 6.76 -3.28
C THR A 21 3.67 7.08 -1.97
N ASP A 22 2.49 7.69 -2.05
CA ASP A 22 1.64 7.93 -0.87
C ASP A 22 1.17 6.60 -0.27
N VAL A 23 0.69 5.68 -1.10
CA VAL A 23 0.30 4.34 -0.65
C VAL A 23 1.47 3.62 0.01
N ALA A 24 2.67 3.72 -0.57
CA ALA A 24 3.88 3.14 0.02
C ALA A 24 4.18 3.74 1.41
N ALA A 25 4.11 5.05 1.55
CA ALA A 25 4.33 5.76 2.81
C ALA A 25 3.26 5.42 3.86
N TYR A 26 1.99 5.33 3.48
CA TYR A 26 0.89 4.95 4.38
C TYR A 26 1.05 3.52 4.90
N LEU A 27 1.38 2.59 4.01
CA LEU A 27 1.61 1.18 4.34
C LEU A 27 2.94 0.94 5.06
N GLY A 28 3.85 1.92 5.06
CA GLY A 28 5.22 1.78 5.58
C GLY A 28 6.07 0.82 4.74
N VAL A 29 5.80 0.69 3.44
CA VAL A 29 6.53 -0.21 2.52
C VAL A 29 7.24 0.59 1.43
N GLN A 30 8.12 -0.07 0.66
CA GLN A 30 8.78 0.56 -0.47
C GLN A 30 7.86 0.65 -1.71
N LEU A 31 8.09 1.65 -2.57
CA LEU A 31 7.36 1.83 -3.83
C LEU A 31 7.43 0.58 -4.74
N LYS A 32 8.57 -0.13 -4.74
CA LYS A 32 8.73 -1.40 -5.46
C LYS A 32 7.74 -2.47 -4.97
N THR A 33 7.47 -2.53 -3.67
CA THR A 33 6.50 -3.45 -3.07
C THR A 33 5.08 -3.15 -3.55
N VAL A 34 4.70 -1.86 -3.60
CA VAL A 34 3.39 -1.43 -4.13
C VAL A 34 3.25 -1.83 -5.61
N SER A 35 4.29 -1.64 -6.41
CA SER A 35 4.30 -2.07 -7.82
C SER A 35 4.13 -3.59 -7.96
N ALA A 36 4.81 -4.37 -7.11
CA ALA A 36 4.68 -5.82 -7.08
C ALA A 36 3.26 -6.27 -6.67
N TYR A 37 2.65 -5.63 -5.66
CA TYR A 37 1.27 -5.91 -5.27
C TYR A 37 0.27 -5.62 -6.38
N ARG A 38 0.46 -4.52 -7.11
CA ARG A 38 -0.36 -4.18 -8.29
C ARG A 38 -0.22 -5.25 -9.38
N HIS A 39 1.01 -5.64 -9.71
CA HIS A 39 1.26 -6.67 -10.72
C HIS A 39 0.63 -8.02 -10.34
N ARG A 40 0.65 -8.35 -9.04
CA ARG A 40 0.03 -9.55 -8.48
C ARG A 40 -1.48 -9.43 -8.24
N LYS A 41 -2.13 -8.32 -8.61
CA LYS A 41 -3.55 -8.01 -8.34
C LYS A 41 -3.95 -8.17 -6.87
N GLN A 42 -3.00 -7.97 -5.96
CA GLN A 42 -3.22 -8.02 -4.51
C GLN A 42 -3.66 -6.67 -3.94
N MET A 43 -3.68 -5.63 -4.76
CA MET A 43 -4.17 -4.30 -4.44
C MET A 43 -5.41 -3.98 -5.26
N PRO A 44 -6.26 -3.05 -4.77
CA PRO A 44 -7.39 -2.56 -5.52
C PRO A 44 -6.93 -1.93 -6.84
N GLU A 45 -7.80 -2.02 -7.84
CA GLU A 45 -7.57 -1.39 -9.13
C GLU A 45 -7.42 0.14 -8.95
N PRO A 46 -6.51 0.76 -9.69
CA PRO A 46 -6.35 2.21 -9.64
C PRO A 46 -7.62 2.88 -10.17
N ASP A 47 -8.19 3.78 -9.36
CA ASP A 47 -9.42 4.48 -9.72
C ASP A 47 -9.18 5.41 -10.92
N ASN A 48 -7.98 6.00 -11.04
CA ASN A 48 -7.67 6.90 -12.14
C ASN A 48 -6.16 6.92 -12.48
N ARG A 49 -5.80 7.62 -13.55
CA ARG A 49 -4.41 7.82 -13.96
C ARG A 49 -4.14 9.31 -14.21
N ILE A 50 -3.25 9.89 -13.43
CA ILE A 50 -2.74 11.27 -13.67
C ILE A 50 -1.47 11.15 -14.50
N GLY A 51 -1.56 11.51 -15.78
CA GLY A 51 -0.47 11.36 -16.74
C GLY A 51 -0.11 9.89 -16.96
N GLN A 52 1.10 9.50 -16.56
CA GLN A 52 1.57 8.09 -16.57
C GLN A 52 1.49 7.41 -15.19
N SER A 53 1.15 8.15 -14.15
CA SER A 53 1.07 7.64 -12.78
C SER A 53 -0.34 7.22 -12.44
N TRP A 54 -0.46 6.03 -11.87
CA TRP A 54 -1.71 5.51 -11.35
C TRP A 54 -2.02 6.12 -9.99
N ILE A 55 -3.28 6.44 -9.75
CA ILE A 55 -3.77 7.01 -8.50
C ILE A 55 -4.95 6.22 -7.96
N TRP A 56 -5.07 6.23 -6.64
CA TRP A 56 -6.11 5.55 -5.88
C TRP A 56 -6.79 6.54 -4.95
N LYS A 57 -8.05 6.28 -4.62
CA LYS A 57 -8.67 6.99 -3.49
C LYS A 57 -8.09 6.48 -2.17
N PRO A 58 -7.69 7.35 -1.23
CA PRO A 58 -7.22 6.92 0.09
C PRO A 58 -8.24 6.01 0.78
N ALA A 59 -9.52 6.37 0.73
CA ALA A 59 -10.60 5.56 1.30
C ALA A 59 -10.54 4.10 0.83
N ARG A 60 -10.24 3.86 -0.46
CA ARG A 60 -10.15 2.51 -1.02
C ARG A 60 -8.94 1.74 -0.50
N ILE A 61 -7.80 2.41 -0.37
CA ILE A 61 -6.58 1.81 0.17
C ILE A 61 -6.74 1.53 1.67
N ILE A 62 -7.36 2.45 2.41
CA ILE A 62 -7.65 2.31 3.84
C ILE A 62 -8.63 1.16 4.07
N GLU A 63 -9.73 1.09 3.31
CA GLU A 63 -10.72 0.01 3.39
C GLU A 63 -10.07 -1.35 3.09
N TRP A 64 -9.32 -1.44 1.98
CA TRP A 64 -8.56 -2.64 1.63
C TRP A 64 -7.54 -3.04 2.70
N HIS A 65 -6.85 -2.06 3.31
CA HIS A 65 -5.87 -2.33 4.37
C HIS A 65 -6.54 -2.84 5.66
N ASN A 66 -7.73 -2.33 5.97
CA ASN A 66 -8.52 -2.73 7.13
C ASN A 66 -9.35 -4.00 6.90
N GLU A 67 -9.37 -4.54 5.67
CA GLU A 67 -10.22 -5.69 5.34
C GLU A 67 -9.85 -6.94 6.17
N PRO A 68 -10.78 -7.48 6.98
CA PRO A 68 -10.51 -8.56 7.93
C PRO A 68 -10.20 -9.91 7.27
N GLY A 69 -10.43 -10.05 5.96
CA GLY A 69 -10.08 -11.24 5.17
C GLY A 69 -8.57 -11.45 4.99
N ARG A 70 -7.77 -10.38 5.10
CA ARG A 70 -6.30 -10.46 4.98
C ARG A 70 -5.61 -10.97 6.25
N ARG A 71 -6.27 -10.83 7.42
CA ARG A 71 -5.75 -11.28 8.74
C ARG A 71 -6.19 -12.70 9.12
N ARG A 72 -6.95 -13.39 8.26
CA ARG A 72 -7.54 -14.71 8.53
C ARG A 72 -6.99 -15.82 7.62
N LYS A 73 -5.67 -16.00 7.58
CA LYS A 73 -5.05 -17.26 7.10
C LYS A 73 -3.87 -17.74 7.94
N THR A 74 -3.89 -17.49 9.25
CA THR A 74 -2.92 -18.08 10.18
C THR A 74 -3.60 -18.61 11.45
N ARG A 75 -4.45 -19.63 11.31
CA ARG A 75 -4.63 -20.62 12.39
C ARG A 75 -4.03 -21.93 11.92
N GLY A 76 -2.76 -22.13 12.25
CA GLY A 76 -2.01 -23.37 12.00
C GLY A 76 -0.61 -23.11 11.45
N GLY A 77 0.31 -22.63 12.28
CA GLY A 77 1.72 -22.50 11.90
C GLY A 77 2.50 -21.60 12.85
N THR A 78 3.35 -22.23 13.65
CA THR A 78 4.27 -21.65 14.63
C THR A 78 5.21 -20.57 14.05
N SER A 79 5.40 -19.45 14.78
CA SER A 79 6.67 -19.05 15.42
C SER A 79 6.78 -17.51 15.60
N PRO A 80 7.45 -17.01 16.65
CA PRO A 80 7.51 -15.61 17.06
C PRO A 80 8.78 -14.91 16.58
N ALA A 81 8.68 -13.73 15.95
CA ALA A 81 9.81 -12.84 15.74
C ALA A 81 9.36 -11.38 15.46
N GLY A 82 9.85 -10.45 16.29
CA GLY A 82 10.33 -9.12 15.88
C GLY A 82 9.36 -8.05 15.31
N PRO A 83 9.44 -6.78 15.75
CA PRO A 83 8.76 -5.67 15.13
C PRO A 83 9.56 -5.21 13.90
N GLY A 84 9.06 -5.53 12.71
CA GLY A 84 9.72 -5.16 11.46
C GLY A 84 10.04 -6.41 10.67
N GLU A 85 9.49 -6.47 9.46
CA GLU A 85 9.58 -7.58 8.51
C GLU A 85 8.44 -8.61 8.62
N GLY A 86 7.35 -8.29 7.91
CA GLY A 86 6.62 -9.26 7.09
C GLY A 86 5.24 -9.73 7.58
N PRO A 87 4.64 -10.77 6.96
CA PRO A 87 4.80 -11.28 5.56
C PRO A 87 3.53 -12.11 5.11
N PRO A 88 3.56 -13.27 4.37
CA PRO A 88 4.11 -13.68 3.04
C PRO A 88 3.06 -14.35 2.10
N ALA A 89 3.44 -14.72 0.85
CA ALA A 89 3.21 -16.06 0.26
C ALA A 89 4.03 -16.25 -1.05
N PRO A 90 4.60 -17.46 -1.31
CA PRO A 90 5.45 -17.77 -2.46
C PRO A 90 4.79 -17.50 -3.82
#